data_AF-A0A3D1GD99-F1
#
_entry.id   AF-A0A3D1GD99-F1
#
_cell.length_a   1.000
_cell.length_b   1.000
_cell.length_c   1.000
_cell.angle_alpha   90.00
_cell.angle_beta   90.00
_cell.angle_gamma   90.00
#
_symmetry.space_group_name_H-M   'P 1'
#
loop_
_entity.id
_entity.type
_entity.pdbx_description
1 polymer ?
#
loop_
_entity_poly.entity_id
_entity_poly.type
_entity_poly.pdbx_seq_one_letter_code
_entity_poly.pdbx_strand_id
1 'polypeptide(L)'
;MPDIEQAVRVLESHIEVIHSVPDWAEKMKYDSPKYFTRKIRAHYRKSPYKLIVEKKLERIISELEKSGDDILFSIALDLGFADNNALYKFVKRHTGKTPSEIRKGRVKRESNFIFKFRT
;
A
#
# COMPACT_ATOMS: atom_id res chain seq x y z
N MET A 1 -17.39 15.85 1.03
CA MET A 1 -16.89 14.48 1.24
C MET A 1 -16.83 13.81 -0.12
N PRO A 2 -15.66 13.35 -0.63
CA PRO A 2 -15.60 12.54 -1.84
C PRO A 2 -16.45 11.27 -1.69
N ASP A 3 -16.95 10.72 -2.80
CA ASP A 3 -17.69 9.46 -2.76
C ASP A 3 -16.77 8.31 -2.32
N ILE A 4 -17.32 7.32 -1.61
CA ILE A 4 -16.59 6.12 -1.20
C ILE A 4 -15.97 5.38 -2.40
N GLU A 5 -16.59 5.49 -3.58
CA GLU A 5 -16.09 4.94 -4.84
C GLU A 5 -14.74 5.54 -5.27
N GLN A 6 -14.47 6.77 -4.83
CA GLN A 6 -13.21 7.48 -5.12
C GLN A 6 -12.11 7.15 -4.10
N ALA A 7 -12.40 6.37 -3.04
CA ALA A 7 -11.49 6.21 -1.92
C ALA A 7 -10.12 5.65 -2.35
N VAL A 8 -10.10 4.65 -3.24
CA VAL A 8 -8.86 4.06 -3.75
C VAL A 8 -8.07 5.07 -4.58
N ARG A 9 -8.73 5.89 -5.40
CA ARG A 9 -8.07 6.96 -6.17
C ARG A 9 -7.45 8.02 -5.24
N VAL A 10 -8.15 8.38 -4.17
CA VAL A 10 -7.63 9.31 -3.15
C VAL A 10 -6.43 8.70 -2.42
N LEU A 11 -6.50 7.41 -2.09
CA LEU A 11 -5.38 6.67 -1.50
C LEU A 11 -4.15 6.68 -2.43
N GLU A 12 -4.32 6.37 -3.71
CA GLU A 12 -3.22 6.30 -4.67
C GLU A 12 -2.58 7.68 -4.94
N SER A 13 -3.38 8.75 -4.94
CA SER A 13 -2.89 10.13 -5.14
C SER A 13 -2.25 10.79 -3.92
N HIS A 14 -2.40 10.19 -2.73
CA HIS A 14 -1.86 10.70 -1.47
C HIS A 14 -1.20 9.59 -0.65
N ILE A 15 -0.61 8.61 -1.35
CA ILE A 15 -0.08 7.37 -0.76
C ILE A 15 1.13 7.62 0.14
N GLU A 16 1.82 8.75 -0.09
CA GLU A 16 2.96 9.25 0.64
C GLU A 16 2.60 9.79 2.02
N VAL A 17 1.34 10.21 2.25
CA VAL A 17 0.87 10.73 3.54
C VAL A 17 -0.16 9.82 4.22
N ILE A 18 -0.76 8.88 3.50
CA ILE A 18 -1.71 7.92 4.07
C ILE A 18 -0.94 6.70 4.59
N HIS A 19 -0.71 6.65 5.90
CA HIS A 19 -0.06 5.51 6.60
C HIS A 19 -1.04 4.69 7.43
N SER A 20 -2.19 5.28 7.77
CA SER A 20 -3.19 4.71 8.66
C SER A 20 -4.62 4.90 8.13
N VAL A 21 -5.57 4.16 8.71
CA VAL A 21 -7.00 4.33 8.37
C VAL A 21 -7.53 5.71 8.79
N PRO A 22 -7.13 6.28 9.94
CA PRO A 22 -7.39 7.69 10.25
C PRO A 22 -6.92 8.67 9.18
N ASP A 23 -5.67 8.58 8.71
CA ASP A 23 -5.14 9.49 7.68
C ASP A 23 -6.00 9.41 6.40
N TRP A 24 -6.42 8.20 6.02
CA TRP A 24 -7.27 7.99 4.86
C TRP A 24 -8.66 8.59 5.07
N ALA A 25 -9.25 8.41 6.25
CA ALA A 25 -10.54 8.99 6.61
C ALA A 25 -10.47 10.53 6.55
N GLU A 26 -9.41 11.13 7.08
CA GLU A 26 -9.16 12.57 7.03
C GLU A 26 -9.03 13.08 5.59
N LYS A 27 -8.24 12.42 4.74
CA LYS A 27 -8.13 12.77 3.30
C LYS A 27 -9.46 12.65 2.57
N MET A 28 -10.30 11.71 2.99
CA MET A 28 -11.67 11.53 2.50
C MET A 28 -12.68 12.46 3.18
N LYS A 29 -12.26 13.37 4.08
CA LYS A 29 -13.12 14.31 4.81
C LYS A 29 -14.21 13.62 5.63
N TYR A 30 -13.86 12.50 6.27
CA TYR A 30 -14.71 11.80 7.25
C TYR A 30 -14.28 12.17 8.67
N ASP A 31 -15.22 12.64 9.49
CA ASP A 31 -14.97 12.98 10.90
C ASP A 31 -14.76 11.75 11.81
N SER A 32 -15.13 10.57 11.32
CA SER A 32 -15.02 9.32 12.06
C SER A 32 -14.33 8.21 11.26
N PRO A 33 -13.09 7.82 11.63
CA PRO A 33 -12.41 6.68 11.02
C PRO A 33 -13.19 5.36 11.14
N LYS A 34 -13.98 5.21 12.21
CA LYS A 34 -14.86 4.05 12.42
C LYS A 34 -15.99 4.00 11.38
N TYR A 35 -16.62 5.14 11.10
CA TYR A 35 -17.66 5.22 10.06
C TYR A 35 -17.07 5.00 8.66
N PHE A 36 -15.93 5.63 8.37
CA PHE A 36 -15.18 5.41 7.13
C PHE A 36 -14.85 3.93 6.92
N THR A 37 -14.35 3.26 7.96
CA THR A 37 -14.06 1.81 7.94
C THR A 37 -15.29 0.98 7.53
N ARG A 38 -16.47 1.30 8.08
CA ARG A 38 -17.73 0.60 7.73
C ARG A 38 -18.07 0.82 6.25
N LYS A 39 -17.93 2.04 5.74
CA LYS A 39 -18.21 2.38 4.33
C LYS A 39 -17.25 1.65 3.38
N ILE A 40 -15.95 1.64 3.67
CA ILE A 40 -14.94 0.91 2.88
C ILE A 40 -15.26 -0.59 2.87
N ARG A 41 -15.55 -1.20 4.03
CA ARG A 41 -15.87 -2.64 4.11
C ARG A 41 -17.14 -2.99 3.34
N ALA A 42 -18.16 -2.14 3.41
CA ALA A 42 -19.41 -2.35 2.68
C ALA A 42 -19.19 -2.29 1.16
N HIS A 43 -18.41 -1.31 0.69
CA HIS A 43 -18.17 -1.09 -0.74
C HIS A 43 -17.12 -2.03 -1.34
N TYR A 44 -15.93 -2.11 -0.76
CA TYR A 44 -14.78 -2.86 -1.31
C TYR A 44 -14.65 -4.29 -0.77
N ARG A 45 -15.47 -4.69 0.21
CA ARG A 45 -15.42 -6.03 0.85
C ARG A 45 -14.04 -6.40 1.42
N LYS A 46 -13.20 -5.42 1.72
CA LYS A 46 -11.85 -5.55 2.29
C LYS A 46 -11.67 -4.66 3.51
N SER A 47 -10.73 -5.01 4.38
CA SER A 47 -10.30 -4.12 5.46
C SER A 47 -9.61 -2.87 4.86
N PRO A 48 -9.84 -1.66 5.38
CA PRO A 48 -9.18 -0.45 4.87
C PRO A 48 -7.65 -0.55 4.96
N TYR A 49 -7.12 -1.08 6.07
CA TYR A 49 -5.68 -1.28 6.21
C TYR A 49 -5.11 -2.23 5.14
N LYS A 50 -5.87 -3.26 4.76
CA LYS A 50 -5.47 -4.18 3.69
C LYS A 50 -5.37 -3.46 2.35
N LEU A 51 -6.30 -2.55 2.03
CA LEU A 51 -6.24 -1.73 0.82
C LEU A 51 -5.02 -0.80 0.82
N ILE A 52 -4.70 -0.15 1.95
CA ILE A 52 -3.49 0.69 2.08
C ILE A 52 -2.24 -0.15 1.76
N VAL A 53 -2.12 -1.31 2.39
CA VAL A 53 -0.99 -2.24 2.18
C VAL A 53 -0.91 -2.70 0.72
N GLU A 54 -2.02 -3.16 0.15
CA GLU A 54 -2.08 -3.63 -1.24
C GLU A 54 -1.59 -2.54 -2.19
N LYS A 55 -2.08 -1.30 -2.05
CA LYS A 55 -1.68 -0.18 -2.90
C LYS A 55 -0.23 0.24 -2.73
N LYS A 56 0.28 0.23 -1.50
CA LYS A 56 1.72 0.48 -1.28
C LYS A 56 2.57 -0.60 -1.92
N LEU A 57 2.21 -1.87 -1.78
CA LEU A 57 2.97 -2.97 -2.40
C LEU A 57 2.89 -2.96 -3.92
N GLU A 58 1.72 -2.71 -4.51
CA GLU A 58 1.55 -2.57 -5.97
C GLU A 58 2.50 -1.51 -6.52
N ARG A 59 2.58 -0.34 -5.87
CA ARG A 59 3.50 0.73 -6.27
C ARG A 59 4.96 0.31 -6.09
N ILE A 60 5.34 -0.22 -4.92
CA ILE A 60 6.73 -0.66 -4.66
C ILE A 60 7.19 -1.69 -5.69
N ILE A 61 6.39 -2.73 -5.92
CA ILE A 61 6.74 -3.80 -6.86
C ILE A 61 6.87 -3.22 -8.27
N SER A 62 5.93 -2.38 -8.70
CA SER A 62 6.01 -1.74 -10.00
C SER A 62 7.28 -0.89 -10.17
N GLU A 63 7.72 -0.15 -9.15
CA GLU A 63 8.93 0.68 -9.23
C GLU A 63 10.20 -0.18 -9.21
N LEU A 64 10.23 -1.23 -8.38
CA LEU A 64 11.34 -2.19 -8.31
C LEU A 64 11.54 -2.96 -9.61
N GLU A 65 10.46 -3.28 -10.32
CA GLU A 65 10.51 -3.95 -11.64
C GLU A 65 10.99 -3.03 -12.75
N LYS A 66 10.76 -1.71 -12.63
CA LYS A 66 11.09 -0.73 -13.68
C LYS A 66 12.50 -0.17 -13.59
N SER A 67 13.19 -0.30 -12.45
CA SER A 67 14.39 0.49 -12.18
C SER A 67 15.59 -0.31 -11.69
N GLY A 68 16.77 0.32 -11.77
CA GLY A 68 18.07 -0.22 -11.32
C GLY A 68 18.24 -0.25 -9.79
N ASP A 69 19.45 -0.60 -9.33
CA ASP A 69 19.69 -0.94 -7.92
C ASP A 69 19.48 0.23 -6.94
N ASP A 70 19.69 1.46 -7.39
CA ASP A 70 19.80 2.67 -6.56
C ASP A 70 18.48 3.32 -6.13
N ILE A 71 17.32 2.79 -6.56
CA ILE A 71 16.03 3.49 -6.36
C ILE A 71 15.31 3.20 -5.04
N LEU A 72 15.88 2.41 -4.13
CA LEU A 72 15.17 2.07 -2.88
C LEU A 72 14.86 3.31 -2.04
N PHE A 73 15.77 4.29 -2.05
CA PHE A 73 15.62 5.53 -1.31
C PHE A 73 14.55 6.44 -1.92
N SER A 74 14.51 6.54 -3.25
CA SER A 74 13.45 7.30 -3.91
C SER A 74 12.08 6.66 -3.68
N ILE A 75 11.94 5.33 -3.81
CA ILE A 75 10.66 4.67 -3.50
C ILE A 75 10.25 4.89 -2.04
N ALA A 76 11.21 4.80 -1.11
CA ALA A 76 10.93 5.02 0.31
C ALA A 76 10.36 6.42 0.54
N LEU A 77 11.01 7.44 -0.01
CA LEU A 77 10.58 8.83 0.08
C LEU A 77 9.21 9.04 -0.58
N ASP A 78 9.01 8.53 -1.79
CA ASP A 78 7.76 8.69 -2.57
C ASP A 78 6.54 8.02 -1.93
N LEU A 79 6.76 7.09 -1.00
CA LEU A 79 5.68 6.39 -0.27
C LEU A 79 5.60 6.79 1.21
N GLY A 80 6.39 7.79 1.61
CA GLY A 80 6.47 8.34 2.97
C GLY A 80 7.05 7.38 4.01
N PHE A 81 7.94 6.47 3.60
CA PHE A 81 8.77 5.73 4.54
C PHE A 81 9.90 6.62 5.05
N ALA A 82 10.29 6.42 6.32
CA ALA A 82 11.37 7.19 6.93
C ALA A 82 12.74 6.94 6.26
N ASP A 83 12.98 5.70 5.82
CA ASP A 83 14.24 5.29 5.19
C ASP A 83 14.09 3.98 4.39
N ASN A 84 15.19 3.55 3.76
CA ASN A 84 15.29 2.27 3.05
C ASN A 84 14.97 1.06 3.93
N ASN A 85 15.32 1.13 5.22
CA ASN A 85 15.14 0.02 6.15
C ASN A 85 13.65 -0.16 6.50
N ALA A 86 12.90 0.93 6.63
CA ALA A 86 11.46 0.94 6.83
C ALA A 86 10.74 0.33 5.62
N LEU A 87 11.10 0.73 4.39
CA LEU A 87 10.59 0.10 3.18
C LEU A 87 10.96 -1.38 3.10
N TYR A 88 12.23 -1.73 3.36
CA TYR A 88 12.69 -3.12 3.35
C TYR A 88 11.88 -3.99 4.33
N LYS A 89 11.71 -3.55 5.58
CA LYS A 89 10.93 -4.24 6.60
C LYS A 89 9.46 -4.37 6.20
N PHE A 90 8.90 -3.32 5.60
CA PHE A 90 7.52 -3.33 5.10
C PHE A 90 7.34 -4.39 4.02
N VAL A 91 8.19 -4.39 2.98
CA VAL A 91 8.14 -5.37 1.88
C VAL A 91 8.32 -6.79 2.40
N LYS A 92 9.35 -7.04 3.22
CA LYS A 92 9.63 -8.37 3.77
C LYS A 92 8.48 -8.90 4.64
N ARG A 93 7.91 -8.04 5.50
CA ARG A 93 6.77 -8.41 6.36
C ARG A 93 5.57 -8.86 5.54
N HIS A 94 5.28 -8.21 4.42
CA HIS A 94 4.03 -8.41 3.70
C HIS A 94 4.13 -9.35 2.50
N THR A 95 5.34 -9.53 1.95
CA THR A 95 5.57 -10.40 0.79
C THR A 95 6.38 -11.65 1.14
N GLY A 96 7.05 -11.67 2.29
CA GLY A 96 8.03 -12.70 2.67
C GLY A 96 9.36 -12.60 1.91
N LYS A 97 9.49 -11.66 0.97
CA LYS A 97 10.65 -11.45 0.11
C LYS A 97 11.28 -10.09 0.37
N THR A 98 12.57 -9.98 0.12
CA THR A 98 13.32 -8.72 0.13
C THR A 98 13.11 -7.97 -1.19
N PRO A 99 13.28 -6.64 -1.21
CA PRO A 99 13.25 -5.87 -2.46
C PRO A 99 14.20 -6.41 -3.54
N SER A 100 15.42 -6.84 -3.15
CA SER A 100 16.39 -7.45 -4.06
C SER A 100 15.92 -8.80 -4.63
N GLU A 101 15.23 -9.63 -3.85
CA GLU A 101 14.65 -10.90 -4.33
C GLU A 101 13.49 -10.66 -5.29
N ILE A 102 12.65 -9.64 -5.03
CA ILE A 102 11.58 -9.22 -5.94
C ILE A 102 12.19 -8.77 -7.28
N ARG A 103 13.28 -8.00 -7.24
CA ARG A 103 14.02 -7.55 -8.43
C ARG A 103 14.66 -8.70 -9.21
N LYS A 104 15.40 -9.60 -8.54
CA LYS A 104 16.20 -10.67 -9.16
C LYS A 104 15.35 -11.81 -9.75
N GLY A 105 14.13 -12.02 -9.28
CA GLY A 105 13.37 -13.23 -9.55
C GLY A 105 11.89 -13.00 -9.78
N ARG A 106 11.53 -12.87 -11.07
CA ARG A 106 10.27 -13.33 -11.70
C ARG A 106 9.17 -13.64 -10.68
N VAL A 107 8.39 -12.63 -10.29
CA VAL A 107 7.08 -12.93 -9.71
C VAL A 107 6.28 -13.56 -10.86
N LYS A 108 6.20 -14.90 -10.92
CA LYS A 108 5.02 -15.52 -11.55
C LYS A 108 3.86 -14.78 -10.92
N ARG A 109 3.06 -14.08 -11.74
CA ARG A 109 1.77 -13.51 -11.34
C ARG A 109 0.86 -14.67 -10.94
N GLU A 110 1.22 -15.39 -9.88
CA GLU A 110 0.28 -16.22 -9.16
C GLU A 110 -0.65 -15.20 -8.51
N SER A 111 -1.87 -15.15 -9.02
CA SER A 111 -3.02 -14.38 -8.52
C SER A 111 -3.31 -14.58 -7.01
N ASN A 112 -2.43 -15.27 -6.28
CA ASN A 112 -2.42 -15.52 -4.85
C ASN A 112 -1.53 -14.57 -4.01
N PHE A 113 -0.72 -13.68 -4.60
CA PHE A 113 0.16 -12.79 -3.83
C PHE A 113 -0.60 -11.80 -2.92
N ILE A 114 -1.84 -11.46 -3.28
CA ILE A 114 -2.70 -10.50 -2.57
C ILE A 114 -3.49 -11.16 -1.40
N PHE A 115 -3.47 -12.49 -1.30
CA PHE A 115 -4.42 -13.23 -0.45
C PHE A 115 -3.84 -13.84 0.83
N LYS A 116 -2.52 -13.81 1.08
CA LYS A 116 -1.93 -14.38 2.31
C LYS A 116 -1.74 -13.38 3.48
N PHE A 117 -2.57 -12.35 3.57
CA PHE A 117 -2.75 -11.60 4.82
C PHE A 117 -3.72 -12.36 5.73
N ARG A 118 -3.19 -13.47 6.26
CA ARG A 118 -3.84 -14.40 7.18
C ARG A 118 -4.22 -13.62 8.45
N THR A 119 -5.53 -13.47 8.70
CA THR A 119 -6.08 -13.47 10.07
C THR A 119 -6.21 -14.91 10.53
#